data_AF-A0A0R1ZNJ7-F1
#
_entry.id   AF-A0A0R1ZNJ7-F1
#
_cell.length_a   1.000
_cell.length_b   1.000
_cell.length_c   1.000
_cell.angle_alpha   90.00
_cell.angle_beta   90.00
_cell.angle_gamma   90.00
#
_symmetry.space_group_name_H-M   'P 1'
#
loop_
_entity.id
_entity.type
_entity.pdbx_description
1 polymer ?
#
loop_
_entity_poly.entity_id
_entity_poly.type
_entity_poly.pdbx_seq_one_letter_code
_entity_poly.pdbx_strand_id
1 'polypeptide(L)'
;MQKTQRVELKTVPSADIAIIDERAAAKSKTRSAYITELIHQHCVNLYVSPELQNFAELAQKNVEVIEQNTAVIDELNQVLGGK
;
A
#
# COMPACT_ATOMS: atom_id res chain seq x y z
N MET A 1 -18.83 3.79 16.82
CA MET A 1 -17.80 3.77 17.90
C MET A 1 -16.86 2.61 17.61
N GLN A 2 -15.58 2.87 17.32
CA GLN A 2 -14.59 1.79 17.17
C GLN A 2 -14.40 1.13 18.54
N LYS A 3 -14.51 -0.21 18.60
CA LYS A 3 -14.20 -0.97 19.82
C LYS A 3 -12.68 -1.00 20.00
N THR A 4 -12.19 -0.33 21.03
CA THR A 4 -10.78 -0.45 21.43
C THR A 4 -10.56 -1.82 22.08
N GLN A 5 -9.98 -2.76 21.35
CA GLN A 5 -9.60 -4.06 21.88
C GLN A 5 -8.19 -3.96 22.50
N ARG A 6 -8.07 -4.28 23.79
CA ARG A 6 -6.77 -4.39 24.44
C ARG A 6 -6.17 -5.77 24.13
N VAL A 7 -4.97 -5.77 23.54
CA VAL A 7 -4.19 -6.98 23.27
C VAL A 7 -2.98 -7.01 24.19
N GLU A 8 -2.80 -8.11 24.93
CA GLU A 8 -1.62 -8.31 25.77
C GLU A 8 -0.61 -9.18 25.02
N LEU A 9 0.57 -8.62 24.77
CA LEU A 9 1.69 -9.36 24.18
C LEU A 9 2.36 -10.17 25.28
N LYS A 10 2.27 -11.50 25.18
CA LYS A 10 2.98 -12.41 26.08
C LYS A 10 4.43 -12.53 25.62
N THR A 11 5.35 -12.58 26.60
CA THR A 11 6.76 -12.94 26.41
C THR A 11 7.53 -12.08 25.40
N VAL A 12 7.58 -10.76 25.60
CA VAL A 12 8.51 -9.88 24.87
C VAL A 12 9.82 -9.80 25.66
N PRO A 13 10.99 -10.11 25.06
CA PRO A 13 12.29 -9.95 25.71
C PRO A 13 12.52 -8.53 26.21
N SER A 14 13.15 -8.39 27.38
CA SER A 14 13.40 -7.07 27.99
C SER A 14 14.28 -6.17 27.12
N ALA A 15 15.22 -6.75 26.37
CA ALA A 15 16.04 -6.03 25.40
C ALA A 15 15.19 -5.40 24.28
N ASP A 16 14.21 -6.14 23.75
CA ASP A 16 13.32 -5.64 22.70
C ASP A 16 12.40 -4.55 23.24
N ILE A 17 11.91 -4.68 24.47
CA ILE A 17 11.14 -3.61 25.14
C ILE A 17 11.97 -2.33 25.25
N ALA A 18 13.24 -2.43 25.64
CA ALA A 18 14.13 -1.28 25.76
C ALA A 18 14.36 -0.59 24.41
N ILE A 19 14.56 -1.37 23.33
CA ILE A 19 14.68 -0.84 21.97
C ILE A 19 13.40 -0.12 21.53
N ILE A 20 12.22 -0.71 21.82
CA ILE A 20 10.93 -0.10 21.49
C ILE A 20 10.77 1.22 22.25
N ASP A 21 11.15 1.28 23.52
CA ASP A 21 11.06 2.48 24.35
C ASP A 21 11.98 3.60 23.86
N GLU A 22 13.23 3.27 23.54
CA GLU A 22 14.19 4.23 23.00
C GLU A 22 13.67 4.84 21.69
N ARG A 23 13.18 4.00 20.77
CA ARG A 23 12.66 4.46 19.48
C ARG A 23 11.35 5.22 19.62
N ALA A 24 10.49 4.85 20.55
CA ALA A 24 9.27 5.58 20.85
C ALA A 24 9.60 6.98 21.41
N ALA A 25 10.56 7.06 22.33
CA ALA A 25 11.04 8.32 22.91
C ALA A 25 11.68 9.24 21.84
N ALA A 26 12.50 8.70 20.94
CA ALA A 26 13.10 9.45 19.85
C ALA A 26 12.05 10.07 18.89
N LYS A 27 10.85 9.50 18.83
CA LYS A 27 9.73 9.99 18.02
C LYS A 27 8.68 10.76 18.84
N SER A 28 8.92 11.02 20.13
CA SER A 28 7.96 11.65 21.05
C SER A 28 6.60 10.93 21.10
N LYS A 29 6.61 9.59 21.03
CA LYS A 29 5.41 8.75 21.07
C LYS A 29 5.38 7.89 22.33
N THR A 30 4.18 7.53 22.77
CA THR A 30 4.02 6.47 23.77
C THR A 30 4.38 5.12 23.15
N ARG A 31 4.84 4.17 23.97
CA ARG A 31 5.14 2.79 23.53
C ARG A 31 4.00 2.18 22.71
N SER A 32 2.75 2.33 23.18
CA SER A 32 1.56 1.80 22.50
C SER A 32 1.30 2.47 21.15
N ALA A 33 1.47 3.79 21.05
CA ALA A 33 1.31 4.52 19.80
C ALA A 33 2.39 4.11 18.78
N TYR A 34 3.62 3.92 19.24
CA TYR A 34 4.72 3.48 18.39
C TYR A 34 4.53 2.04 17.89
N ILE A 35 4.12 1.11 18.76
CA ILE A 35 3.78 -0.27 18.36
C ILE A 35 2.63 -0.27 17.35
N THR A 36 1.60 0.56 17.55
CA THR A 36 0.47 0.67 16.62
C THR A 36 0.91 1.16 15.24
N GLU A 37 1.83 2.12 15.18
CA GLU A 37 2.44 2.60 13.93
C GLU A 37 3.22 1.48 13.23
N LEU A 38 4.03 0.72 13.98
CA LEU A 38 4.80 -0.40 13.42
C LEU A 38 3.89 -1.48 12.84
N ILE A 39 2.80 -1.83 13.54
CA ILE A 39 1.80 -2.79 13.04
C ILE A 39 1.16 -2.26 11.76
N HIS A 40 0.76 -0.99 11.70
CA HIS A 40 0.20 -0.39 10.49
C HIS A 40 1.18 -0.43 9.32
N GLN A 41 2.44 -0.03 9.54
CA GLN A 41 3.48 -0.06 8.51
C GLN A 41 3.72 -1.48 8.00
N HIS A 42 3.77 -2.46 8.91
CA HIS A 42 3.93 -3.86 8.54
C HIS A 42 2.76 -4.38 7.71
N CYS A 43 1.52 -4.08 8.11
CA CYS A 43 0.32 -4.47 7.36
C CYS A 43 0.27 -3.82 5.97
N VAL A 44 0.61 -2.53 5.84
CA VAL A 44 0.66 -1.84 4.54
C VAL A 44 1.70 -2.51 3.64
N ASN A 45 2.89 -2.80 4.15
CA ASN A 45 3.95 -3.41 3.35
C ASN A 45 3.59 -4.83 2.90
N LEU A 46 2.92 -5.63 3.74
CA LEU A 46 2.56 -7.02 3.40
C LEU A 46 1.31 -7.14 2.53
N TYR A 47 0.28 -6.34 2.79
CA TYR A 47 -1.02 -6.52 2.15
C TYR A 47 -1.29 -5.51 1.04
N VAL A 48 -0.78 -4.28 1.15
CA VAL A 48 -1.09 -3.21 0.19
C VAL A 48 -0.05 -3.13 -0.93
N SER A 49 1.22 -3.45 -0.64
CA SER A 49 2.29 -3.38 -1.66
C SER A 49 2.12 -4.35 -2.85
N PRO A 50 1.69 -5.61 -2.66
CA PRO A 50 1.43 -6.54 -3.77
C PRO A 50 0.18 -6.15 -4.59
N GLU A 51 -0.85 -5.65 -3.93
CA GLU A 51 -2.08 -5.19 -4.61
C GLU A 51 -1.81 -3.92 -5.43
N LEU A 52 -1.03 -2.98 -4.90
CA LEU A 52 -0.60 -1.79 -5.64
C LEU A 52 0.29 -2.14 -6.86
N GLN A 53 1.16 -3.16 -6.74
CA GLN A 53 1.90 -3.68 -7.88
C GLN A 53 0.97 -4.25 -8.95
N ASN A 54 -0.01 -5.07 -8.56
CA ASN A 54 -1.00 -5.62 -9.50
C ASN A 54 -1.85 -4.53 -10.18
N PHE A 55 -2.23 -3.47 -9.46
CA PHE A 55 -2.99 -2.35 -10.04
C PHE A 55 -2.15 -1.50 -11.00
N ALA A 56 -0.87 -1.29 -10.70
CA ALA A 56 0.04 -0.58 -11.61
C ALA A 56 0.23 -1.36 -12.92
N GLU A 57 0.42 -2.68 -12.84
CA GLU A 57 0.52 -3.56 -14.01
C GLU A 57 -0.78 -3.59 -14.83
N LEU A 58 -1.94 -3.64 -14.16
CA LEU A 58 -3.26 -3.56 -14.81
C LEU A 58 -3.49 -2.20 -15.49
N ALA A 59 -3.11 -1.10 -14.84
CA ALA A 59 -3.22 0.24 -15.40
C ALA A 59 -2.35 0.37 -16.66
N GLN A 60 -1.13 -0.14 -16.63
CA GLN A 60 -0.22 -0.12 -17.78
C GLN A 60 -0.77 -0.93 -18.96
N LYS A 61 -1.27 -2.15 -18.71
CA LYS A 61 -1.94 -2.97 -19.74
C LYS A 61 -3.18 -2.29 -20.33
N ASN A 62 -3.97 -1.62 -19.49
CA ASN A 62 -5.15 -0.90 -19.97
C ASN A 62 -4.77 0.29 -20.86
N VAL A 63 -3.69 1.01 -20.55
CA VAL A 63 -3.18 2.08 -21.42
C VAL A 63 -2.77 1.52 -22.78
N GLU A 64 -1.99 0.43 -22.82
CA GLU A 64 -1.58 -0.20 -24.07
C GLU A 64 -2.77 -0.65 -24.92
N VAL A 65 -3.80 -1.26 -24.30
CA VAL A 65 -5.01 -1.69 -25.01
C VAL A 65 -5.81 -0.50 -25.52
N ILE A 66 -5.92 0.59 -24.75
CA ILE A 66 -6.61 1.81 -25.19
C ILE A 66 -5.85 2.43 -26.37
N GLU A 67 -4.53 2.54 -26.32
CA GLU A 67 -3.71 3.07 -27.42
C GLU A 67 -3.85 2.23 -28.69
N GLN A 68 -3.80 0.90 -28.57
CA GLN A 68 -4.02 0.00 -29.70
C GLN A 68 -5.42 0.15 -30.29
N ASN A 69 -6.45 0.22 -29.44
CA ASN A 69 -7.82 0.42 -29.90
C ASN A 69 -8.01 1.79 -30.57
N THR A 70 -7.40 2.85 -30.04
CA THR A 70 -7.41 4.18 -30.65
C THR A 70 -6.71 4.17 -32.00
N ALA A 71 -5.54 3.53 -32.12
CA ALA A 71 -4.84 3.40 -33.40
C ALA A 71 -5.68 2.67 -34.46
N VAL A 72 -6.38 1.60 -34.08
CA VAL A 72 -7.29 0.87 -34.98
C VAL A 72 -8.49 1.72 -35.37
N ILE A 73 -9.07 2.48 -34.44
CA ILE A 73 -10.19 3.38 -34.73
C ILE A 73 -9.75 4.51 -35.67
N ASP A 74 -8.56 5.07 -35.47
CA ASP A 74 -8.01 6.12 -36.33
C ASP A 74 -7.70 5.60 -37.75
N GLU A 75 -7.15 4.40 -37.86
CA GLU A 75 -6.93 3.72 -39.14
C GLU A 75 -8.26 3.43 -39.85
N LEU A 76 -9.27 2.96 -39.11
CA LEU A 76 -10.61 2.73 -39.65
C LEU A 76 -11.27 4.04 -40.12
N ASN A 77 -11.11 5.13 -39.37
CA ASN A 77 -11.61 6.45 -39.74
C ASN A 77 -10.91 7.01 -40.99
N GLN A 78 -9.62 6.73 -41.18
CA GLN A 78 -8.91 7.07 -42.42
C GLN A 78 -9.43 6.26 -43.61
N VAL A 79 -9.65 4.95 -43.44
CA VAL A 79 -10.17 4.07 -44.50
C VAL A 79 -11.63 4.40 -44.87
N LEU A 80 -12.45 4.79 -43.91
CA LEU A 80 -13.86 5.13 -44.11
C LEU A 80 -14.10 6.56 -44.64
N GLY A 81 -13.04 7.31 -44.95
CA GLY A 81 -13.14 8.61 -45.60
C GLY A 81 -13.44 9.76 -44.65
N GLY A 82 -12.91 9.72 -43.43
CA GLY A 82 -12.86 10.86 -42.50
C GLY A 82 -11.99 12.01 -43.03
N LYS A 83 -12.42 12.65 -44.13
CA LYS A 83 -11.74 13.64 -44.97
C LYS A 83 -10.40 13.22 -45.58
#